data_AF-A0A0S3JPE2-F1
#
_entry.id   AF-A0A0S3JPE2-F1
#
_cell.length_a   1.000
_cell.length_b   1.000
_cell.length_c   1.000
_cell.angle_alpha   90.00
_cell.angle_beta   90.00
_cell.angle_gamma   90.00
#
_symmetry.space_group_name_H-M   'P 1'
#
loop_
_entity.id
_entity.type
_entity.pdbx_description
1 polymer ?
#
loop_
_entity_poly.entity_id
_entity_poly.type
_entity_poly.pdbx_seq_one_letter_code
_entity_poly.pdbx_strand_id
1 'polypeptide(L)'
;MAGHHVESMIARAHAQKRFVDDAGWRFVVGLYGRYQNLLREQNAADFGDLLMWPTLAMLKNETYRYRWSRRFTSVMADEFQDVNRAQFLWLKMISEVSGELFAVGDDSQSIL
;
A
#
# COMPACT_ATOMS: atom_id res chain seq x y z
N MET A 1 -11.13 -12.30 -4.71
CA MET A 1 -10.90 -11.60 -3.43
C MET A 1 -11.32 -10.13 -3.45
N ALA A 2 -10.96 -9.31 -4.45
CA ALA A 2 -11.38 -7.90 -4.52
C ALA A 2 -12.91 -7.71 -4.66
N GLY A 3 -13.58 -8.50 -5.51
CA GLY A 3 -15.04 -8.43 -5.67
C GLY A 3 -15.81 -8.69 -4.37
N HIS A 4 -15.44 -9.75 -3.63
CA HIS A 4 -16.03 -10.05 -2.32
C HIS A 4 -15.81 -8.93 -1.31
N HIS A 5 -14.64 -8.26 -1.34
CA HIS A 5 -14.37 -7.13 -0.46
C HIS A 5 -15.30 -5.96 -0.75
N VAL A 6 -15.51 -5.59 -2.02
CA VAL A 6 -16.41 -4.49 -2.37
C VAL A 6 -17.86 -4.80 -2.07
N GLU A 7 -18.34 -6.02 -2.29
CA GLU A 7 -19.69 -6.41 -1.85
C GLU A 7 -19.84 -6.26 -0.33
N SER A 8 -18.81 -6.62 0.45
CA SER A 8 -18.83 -6.41 1.91
C SER A 8 -18.85 -4.93 2.32
N MET A 9 -18.18 -4.06 1.55
CA MET A 9 -18.18 -2.61 1.79
C MET A 9 -19.53 -1.97 1.46
N ILE A 10 -20.13 -2.36 0.33
CA ILE A 10 -21.48 -1.93 -0.07
C ILE A 10 -22.49 -2.34 1.01
N ALA A 11 -22.46 -3.61 1.44
CA ALA A 11 -23.36 -4.11 2.48
C ALA A 11 -23.20 -3.33 3.81
N ARG A 12 -21.97 -3.01 4.22
CA ARG A 12 -21.70 -2.19 5.41
C ARG A 12 -22.23 -0.77 5.28
N ALA A 13 -22.07 -0.14 4.13
CA ALA A 13 -22.58 1.22 3.89
C ALA A 13 -24.11 1.26 3.98
N HIS A 14 -24.80 0.29 3.36
CA HIS A 14 -26.25 0.14 3.48
C HIS A 14 -26.70 -0.09 4.92
N ALA A 15 -26.01 -0.95 5.67
CA ALA A 15 -26.30 -1.19 7.09
C ALA A 15 -26.17 0.09 7.95
N GLN A 16 -25.25 0.98 7.58
CA GLN A 16 -25.05 2.29 8.22
C GLN A 16 -25.96 3.39 7.67
N LYS A 17 -26.91 3.05 6.79
CA LYS A 17 -27.80 4.00 6.09
C LYS A 17 -27.03 5.11 5.35
N ARG A 18 -25.81 4.83 4.92
CA ARG A 18 -24.97 5.76 4.16
C ARG A 18 -25.24 5.58 2.67
N PHE A 19 -25.40 6.68 1.95
CA PHE A 19 -25.49 6.61 0.49
C PHE A 19 -24.22 5.98 -0.10
N VAL A 20 -24.41 5.04 -1.03
CA VAL A 20 -23.33 4.41 -1.80
C VAL A 20 -23.85 4.14 -3.21
N ASP A 21 -23.01 4.40 -4.22
CA ASP A 21 -23.30 4.05 -5.61
C ASP A 21 -22.82 2.61 -5.88
N ASP A 22 -23.68 1.63 -5.62
CA ASP A 22 -23.37 0.21 -5.81
C ASP A 22 -22.83 -0.09 -7.22
N ALA A 23 -23.44 0.53 -8.25
CA ALA A 23 -23.08 0.30 -9.63
C ALA A 23 -21.69 0.88 -9.93
N GLY A 24 -21.42 2.11 -9.47
CA GLY A 24 -20.10 2.75 -9.59
C GLY A 24 -19.01 1.97 -8.88
N TRP A 25 -19.25 1.50 -7.65
CA TRP A 25 -18.27 0.70 -6.89
C TRP A 25 -17.94 -0.61 -7.59
N ARG A 26 -18.95 -1.35 -8.07
CA ARG A 26 -18.73 -2.59 -8.84
C ARG A 26 -17.98 -2.33 -10.15
N PHE A 27 -18.31 -1.23 -10.84
CA PHE A 27 -17.63 -0.82 -12.06
C PHE A 27 -16.14 -0.52 -11.81
N VAL A 28 -15.82 0.28 -10.79
CA VAL A 28 -14.44 0.68 -10.47
C VAL A 28 -13.55 -0.53 -10.14
N VAL A 29 -14.08 -1.56 -9.47
CA VAL A 29 -13.32 -2.81 -9.22
C VAL A 29 -12.88 -3.48 -10.51
N GLY A 30 -13.80 -3.60 -11.48
CA GLY A 30 -13.49 -4.16 -12.79
C GLY A 30 -12.53 -3.27 -13.58
N LEU A 31 -12.73 -1.95 -13.53
CA LEU A 31 -11.89 -0.97 -14.20
C LEU A 31 -10.46 -0.99 -13.68
N TYR A 32 -10.26 -0.99 -12.35
CA TYR A 32 -8.94 -1.01 -11.75
C TYR A 32 -8.12 -2.24 -12.18
N GLY A 33 -8.76 -3.41 -12.28
CA GLY A 33 -8.10 -4.61 -12.80
C GLY A 33 -7.60 -4.43 -14.24
N ARG A 34 -8.41 -3.81 -15.11
CA ARG A 34 -8.01 -3.50 -16.50
C ARG A 34 -6.90 -2.45 -16.55
N TYR A 35 -7.00 -1.41 -15.73
CA TYR A 35 -6.00 -0.36 -15.60
C TYR A 35 -4.62 -0.92 -15.23
N GLN A 36 -4.55 -1.75 -14.18
CA GLN A 36 -3.29 -2.39 -13.78
C GLN A 36 -2.74 -3.34 -14.85
N ASN A 37 -3.59 -3.97 -15.66
CA ASN A 37 -3.13 -4.82 -16.77
C ASN A 37 -2.50 -3.97 -17.88
N LEU A 38 -3.14 -2.86 -18.26
CA LEU A 38 -2.60 -1.94 -19.26
C LEU A 38 -1.23 -1.36 -18.86
N LEU A 39 -1.06 -0.97 -17.59
CA LEU A 39 0.25 -0.52 -17.08
C LEU A 39 1.33 -1.60 -17.28
N ARG A 40 1.03 -2.85 -16.96
CA ARG A 40 1.98 -3.97 -17.13
C ARG A 40 2.31 -4.24 -18.59
N GLU A 41 1.31 -4.24 -19.46
CA GLU A 41 1.50 -4.43 -20.91
C GLU A 41 2.41 -3.35 -21.52
N GLN A 42 2.33 -2.13 -20.99
CA GLN A 42 3.16 -1.00 -21.42
C GLN A 42 4.50 -0.90 -20.69
N ASN A 43 4.80 -1.81 -19.75
CA ASN A 43 5.95 -1.71 -18.84
C ASN A 43 6.03 -0.34 -18.14
N ALA A 44 4.87 0.17 -17.73
CA ALA A 44 4.69 1.44 -17.03
C ALA A 44 4.34 1.20 -15.56
N ALA A 45 4.60 2.21 -14.72
CA ALA A 45 4.22 2.24 -13.32
C ALA A 45 3.67 3.63 -12.98
N ASP A 46 2.60 3.69 -12.20
CA ASP A 46 2.16 4.92 -11.56
C ASP A 46 2.88 5.14 -10.21
N PHE A 47 2.62 6.27 -9.55
CA PHE A 47 3.26 6.59 -8.27
C PHE A 47 2.99 5.55 -7.16
N GLY A 48 1.79 4.97 -7.12
CA GLY A 48 1.44 3.95 -6.13
C GLY A 48 2.23 2.66 -6.37
N ASP A 49 2.38 2.28 -7.63
CA ASP A 49 3.13 1.10 -8.05
C ASP A 49 4.62 1.20 -7.73
N LEU A 50 5.22 2.39 -7.83
CA LEU A 50 6.62 2.64 -7.48
C LEU A 50 6.97 2.22 -6.04
N LEU A 51 5.99 2.25 -5.14
CA LEU A 51 6.17 1.80 -3.76
C LEU A 51 5.56 0.42 -3.52
N MET A 52 4.35 0.17 -4.01
CA MET A 52 3.61 -1.05 -3.70
C MET A 52 4.27 -2.29 -4.28
N TRP A 53 4.80 -2.23 -5.51
CA TRP A 53 5.44 -3.38 -6.14
C TRP A 53 6.73 -3.82 -5.44
N PRO A 54 7.71 -2.95 -5.13
CA PRO A 54 8.89 -3.37 -4.37
C PRO A 54 8.51 -3.86 -2.97
N THR A 55 7.51 -3.27 -2.32
CA THR A 55 7.00 -3.74 -1.02
C THR A 55 6.46 -5.16 -1.11
N LEU A 56 5.63 -5.45 -2.11
CA LEU A 56 5.10 -6.80 -2.35
C LEU A 56 6.22 -7.79 -2.72
N ALA A 57 7.24 -7.35 -3.48
CA ALA A 57 8.39 -8.17 -3.81
C ALA A 57 9.19 -8.55 -2.56
N MET A 58 9.45 -7.60 -1.65
CA MET A 58 10.10 -7.88 -0.36
C MET A 58 9.27 -8.84 0.49
N LEU A 59 7.95 -8.64 0.58
CA LEU A 59 7.08 -9.52 1.36
C LEU A 59 7.07 -10.97 0.85
N LYS A 60 7.17 -11.16 -0.47
CA LYS A 60 7.08 -12.49 -1.11
C LYS A 60 8.44 -13.17 -1.32
N ASN A 61 9.55 -12.42 -1.29
CA ASN A 61 10.87 -12.95 -1.62
C ASN A 61 11.92 -12.44 -0.62
N GLU A 62 12.32 -13.33 0.29
CA GLU A 62 13.31 -13.06 1.33
C GLU A 62 14.69 -12.71 0.75
N THR A 63 15.12 -13.35 -0.34
CA THR A 63 16.38 -13.02 -1.01
C THR A 63 16.38 -11.59 -1.56
N TYR A 64 15.27 -11.17 -2.18
CA TYR A 64 15.09 -9.80 -2.66
C TYR A 64 15.10 -8.83 -1.48
N ARG A 65 14.36 -9.15 -0.41
CA ARG A 65 14.33 -8.34 0.82
C ARG A 65 15.72 -8.17 1.41
N TYR A 66 16.42 -9.27 1.68
CA TYR A 66 17.77 -9.29 2.23
C TYR A 66 18.74 -8.49 1.37
N ARG A 67 18.67 -8.60 0.03
CA ARG A 67 19.52 -7.84 -0.89
C ARG A 67 19.40 -6.32 -0.68
N TRP A 68 18.20 -5.84 -0.36
CA TRP A 68 17.93 -4.42 -0.18
C TRP A 68 18.10 -3.98 1.26
N SER A 69 17.55 -4.69 2.24
CA SER A 69 17.62 -4.31 3.65
C SER A 69 19.06 -4.29 4.16
N ARG A 70 19.94 -5.21 3.72
CA ARG A 70 21.36 -5.22 4.12
C ARG A 70 22.17 -3.99 3.69
N ARG A 71 21.61 -3.12 2.84
CA ARG A 71 22.28 -1.90 2.39
C ARG A 71 22.14 -0.76 3.39
N PHE A 72 21.20 -0.88 4.32
CA PHE A 72 20.89 0.15 5.31
C PHE A 72 21.30 -0.36 6.68
N THR A 73 22.24 0.34 7.33
CA THR A 73 22.66 0.04 8.70
C THR A 73 21.73 0.66 9.74
N SER A 74 20.97 1.69 9.34
CA SER A 74 19.97 2.39 10.16
C SER A 74 18.95 3.00 9.21
N VAL A 75 17.68 3.03 9.62
CA VAL A 75 16.60 3.65 8.85
C VAL A 75 15.95 4.73 9.70
N MET A 76 15.74 5.92 9.11
CA MET A 76 15.02 7.02 9.72
C MET A 76 13.83 7.40 8.85
N ALA A 77 12.66 7.58 9.46
CA ALA A 77 11.44 8.03 8.82
C ALA A 77 10.94 9.29 9.53
N ASP A 78 10.81 10.37 8.77
CA ASP A 78 10.20 11.63 9.22
C ASP A 78 8.73 11.68 8.80
N GLU A 79 7.96 12.61 9.37
CA GLU A 79 6.53 12.79 9.12
C GLU A 79 5.73 11.48 9.25
N PHE A 80 6.06 10.69 10.27
CA PHE A 80 5.53 9.34 10.42
C PHE A 80 4.02 9.30 10.66
N GLN A 81 3.43 10.41 11.11
CA GLN A 81 1.97 10.55 11.27
C GLN A 81 1.20 10.40 9.95
N ASP A 82 1.83 10.68 8.80
CA ASP A 82 1.18 10.62 7.48
C ASP A 82 1.53 9.34 6.70
N VAL A 83 2.23 8.40 7.34
CA VAL A 83 2.66 7.14 6.71
C VAL A 83 1.46 6.21 6.51
N ASN A 84 1.18 5.88 5.25
CA ASN A 84 0.17 4.89 4.91
C ASN A 84 0.68 3.46 5.09
N ARG A 85 -0.24 2.49 5.00
CA ARG A 85 0.07 1.06 5.22
C ARG A 85 1.16 0.50 4.31
N ALA A 86 1.21 0.91 3.04
CA ALA A 86 2.22 0.41 2.11
C ALA A 86 3.61 0.97 2.48
N GLN A 87 3.70 2.26 2.80
CA GLN A 87 4.93 2.90 3.28
C GLN A 87 5.43 2.26 4.58
N PHE A 88 4.52 2.02 5.54
CA PHE A 88 4.88 1.34 6.79
C PHE A 88 5.45 -0.06 6.55
N LEU A 89 4.79 -0.87 5.72
CA LEU A 89 5.28 -2.21 5.40
C LEU A 89 6.64 -2.16 4.71
N TRP A 90 6.83 -1.21 3.80
CA TRP A 90 8.12 -0.99 3.15
C TRP A 90 9.22 -0.64 4.16
N LEU A 91 8.98 0.33 5.05
CA LEU A 91 9.90 0.74 6.12
C LEU A 91 10.26 -0.43 7.04
N LYS A 92 9.28 -1.27 7.37
CA LYS A 92 9.50 -2.48 8.17
C LYS A 92 10.38 -3.51 7.45
N MET A 93 10.15 -3.73 6.15
CA MET A 93 10.94 -4.70 5.38
C MET A 93 12.36 -4.20 5.10
N ILE A 94 12.54 -2.91 4.83
CA ILE A 94 13.86 -2.35 4.52
C ILE A 94 14.76 -2.26 5.77
N SER A 95 14.18 -2.09 6.96
CA SER A 95 14.91 -2.09 8.24
C SER A 95 15.16 -3.48 8.82
N GLU A 96 14.73 -4.57 8.17
CA GLU A 96 14.78 -5.92 8.76
C GLU A 96 16.20 -6.34 9.17
N VAL A 97 17.23 -5.99 8.38
CA VAL A 97 18.62 -6.39 8.67
C VAL A 97 19.28 -5.47 9.68
N SER A 98 18.99 -4.16 9.66
CA SER A 98 19.51 -3.25 10.69
C SER A 98 18.88 -3.53 12.05
N GLY A 99 17.61 -3.95 12.08
CA GLY A 99 16.82 -4.03 13.29
C GLY A 99 16.41 -2.66 13.86
N GLU A 100 16.81 -1.58 13.18
CA GLU A 100 16.69 -0.21 13.65
C GLU A 100 15.84 0.62 12.68
N LEU A 101 14.72 1.14 13.19
CA LEU A 101 13.85 2.12 12.55
C LEU A 101 13.56 3.26 13.54
N PHE A 102 14.13 4.43 13.29
CA PHE A 102 13.85 5.64 14.05
C PHE A 102 12.76 6.45 13.34
N ALA A 103 11.63 6.66 13.99
CA ALA A 103 10.50 7.40 13.43
C ALA A 103 10.26 8.70 14.19
N VAL A 104 10.02 9.79 13.45
CA VAL A 104 9.65 11.10 13.98
C VAL A 104 8.31 11.50 13.38
N GLY A 105 7.41 12.02 14.20
CA GLY A 105 6.11 12.53 13.76
C GLY A 105 5.34 13.23 14.87
N ASP A 106 4.28 13.93 14.48
CA ASP A 106 3.35 14.63 15.37
C ASP A 106 1.91 14.33 14.98
N ASP A 107 1.18 13.60 15.84
CA ASP A 107 -0.22 13.22 15.61
C ASP A 107 -1.14 14.43 15.40
N SER A 108 -0.79 15.61 15.94
CA SER A 108 -1.55 16.84 15.78
C SER A 108 -1.41 17.46 14.38
N GLN A 109 -0.45 16.98 13.58
CA GLN A 109 -0.12 17.47 12.25
C GLN A 109 -0.52 16.48 11.14
N SER A 110 -1.26 15.41 11.46
CA SER A 110 -1.74 14.49 10.44
C SER A 110 -2.82 15.16 9.58
N ILE A 111 -2.51 15.35 8.30
CA ILE A 111 -3.39 16.05 7.34
C ILE A 111 -3.59 15.28 6.03
N LEU A 112 -2.98 14.10 5.88
CA LEU A 112 -3.01 13.26 4.68
C LEU A 112 -3.91 12.02 4.79
#